data_AF-A0A9D1Y5Z0-F1
#
_entry.id   AF-A0A9D1Y5Z0-F1
#
_cell.length_a   1.000
_cell.length_b   1.000
_cell.length_c   1.000
_cell.angle_alpha   90.00
_cell.angle_beta   90.00
_cell.angle_gamma   90.00
#
_symmetry.space_group_name_H-M   'P 1'
#
loop_
_entity.id
_entity.type
_entity.pdbx_description
1 polymer ?
#
loop_
_entity_poly.entity_id
_entity_poly.type
_entity_poly.pdbx_seq_one_letter_code
_entity_poly.pdbx_strand_id
1 'polypeptide(L)'
;MNRKKKAPLLFLLAVVLLALYVVIESVNLNPLYREGAFFWGLVLSVFLLIITFLRNGALFQMRQENGDNPFGAFRLTVPRWTIVSFLVIWGFILVMSVISSPLISWNAYRNQLGQPEIKTFSDDMQAVDLSQVPIVDRDLAYNLANKKLGERPGLGSQAVLGEPTIQQVNGELVWVVPLYHSGFFKWITNLEGTPGYIVVSATNVNDVTYVEDYPIKYQPNGYFFDNLTRYVRFTSSLFQGITDYSFELDDSGQPYWVVTTYRNRAGFSLPEATGAVVINATTGQWERYTLETIPDWV
;
A
#
# COMPACT_ATOMS: atom_id res chain seq x y z
N MET A 1 28.17 28.16 19.28
CA MET A 1 27.09 28.35 18.26
C MET A 1 25.78 28.74 18.95
N ASN A 2 25.19 29.87 18.58
CA ASN A 2 24.13 30.58 19.32
C ASN A 2 22.78 29.80 19.36
N ARG A 3 22.02 29.82 20.47
CA ARG A 3 20.74 29.08 20.64
C ARG A 3 19.74 29.34 19.50
N LYS A 4 19.72 30.57 18.97
CA LYS A 4 18.88 30.99 17.84
C LYS A 4 19.17 30.23 16.53
N LYS A 5 20.40 29.72 16.34
CA LYS A 5 20.78 28.95 15.14
C LYS A 5 20.46 27.45 15.24
N LYS A 6 20.21 26.91 16.45
CA LYS A 6 19.99 25.48 16.68
C LYS A 6 18.53 25.05 16.61
N ALA A 7 17.60 25.93 16.99
CA ALA A 7 16.16 25.71 16.83
C ALA A 7 15.74 25.39 15.38
N PRO A 8 16.12 26.20 14.36
CA PRO A 8 15.74 25.90 12.98
C PRO A 8 16.36 24.61 12.46
N LEU A 9 17.56 24.24 12.93
CA LEU A 9 18.22 22.98 12.55
C LEU A 9 17.45 21.76 13.08
N LEU A 10 16.95 21.81 14.30
CA LEU A 10 16.13 20.73 14.88
C LEU A 10 14.80 20.56 14.16
N PHE A 11 14.14 21.68 13.83
CA PHE A 11 12.92 21.64 13.00
C PHE A 11 13.22 21.07 11.61
N LEU A 12 14.30 21.51 10.97
CA LEU A 12 14.71 20.98 9.67
C LEU A 12 14.97 19.47 9.74
N LEU A 13 15.71 19.00 10.75
CA LEU A 13 15.98 17.58 10.94
C LEU A 13 14.67 16.78 11.12
N ALA A 14 13.76 17.28 11.96
CA ALA A 14 12.46 16.63 12.16
C ALA A 14 11.63 16.57 10.87
N VAL A 15 11.62 17.65 10.07
CA VAL A 15 10.96 17.69 8.77
C VAL A 15 11.58 16.70 7.79
N VAL A 16 12.91 16.61 7.74
CA VAL A 16 13.61 15.65 6.87
C VAL A 16 13.31 14.21 7.27
N LEU A 17 13.36 13.88 8.57
CA LEU A 17 13.01 12.55 9.06
C LEU A 17 11.55 12.20 8.79
N LEU A 18 10.64 13.17 8.94
CA LEU A 18 9.22 12.99 8.62
C LEU A 18 9.01 12.76 7.12
N ALA A 19 9.65 13.55 6.27
CA ALA A 19 9.59 13.39 4.83
C ALA A 19 10.14 12.02 4.40
N LEU A 20 11.25 11.58 5.00
CA LEU A 20 11.80 10.25 4.78
C LEU A 20 10.81 9.15 5.20
N TYR A 21 10.18 9.30 6.37
CA TYR A 21 9.16 8.35 6.85
C TYR A 21 7.97 8.27 5.90
N VAL A 22 7.45 9.41 5.43
CA VAL A 22 6.35 9.47 4.45
C VAL A 22 6.72 8.73 3.17
N VAL A 23 7.94 8.95 2.66
CA VAL A 23 8.41 8.28 1.44
C VAL A 23 8.60 6.78 1.66
N ILE A 24 9.21 6.35 2.76
CA ILE A 24 9.50 4.93 3.01
C ILE A 24 8.21 4.14 3.23
N GLU A 25 7.33 4.60 4.13
CA GLU A 25 6.11 3.88 4.52
C GLU A 25 4.93 4.14 3.58
N SER A 26 5.05 5.07 2.62
CA SER A 26 3.97 5.42 1.68
C SER A 26 2.64 5.77 2.37
N VAL A 27 2.75 6.58 3.43
CA VAL A 27 1.65 6.96 4.32
C VAL A 27 0.55 7.72 3.57
N ASN A 28 -0.70 7.38 3.84
CA ASN A 28 -1.84 8.18 3.38
C ASN A 28 -1.89 9.51 4.15
N LEU A 29 -1.79 10.65 3.44
CA LEU A 29 -1.76 11.96 4.09
C LEU A 29 -3.15 12.49 4.46
N ASN A 30 -4.22 11.76 4.14
CA ASN A 30 -5.59 12.19 4.44
C ASN A 30 -5.98 11.88 5.89
N PRO A 31 -6.26 12.90 6.74
CA PRO A 31 -6.60 12.71 8.16
C PRO A 31 -7.98 12.08 8.39
N LEU A 32 -8.78 11.85 7.34
CA LEU A 32 -10.03 11.09 7.42
C LEU A 32 -9.82 9.58 7.44
N TYR A 33 -8.60 9.12 7.16
CA TYR A 33 -8.22 7.72 7.34
C TYR A 33 -7.47 7.57 8.65
N ARG A 34 -7.58 6.39 9.27
CA ARG A 34 -6.92 6.10 10.55
C ARG A 34 -5.42 6.37 10.47
N GLU A 35 -4.75 5.81 9.48
CA GLU A 35 -3.30 5.97 9.29
C GLU A 35 -2.90 7.44 9.13
N GLY A 36 -3.62 8.20 8.32
CA GLY A 36 -3.35 9.62 8.11
C GLY A 36 -3.61 10.46 9.36
N ALA A 37 -4.68 10.17 10.12
CA ALA A 37 -4.96 10.82 11.39
C ALA A 37 -3.85 10.56 12.41
N PHE A 38 -3.41 9.30 12.53
CA PHE A 38 -2.29 8.91 13.38
C PHE A 38 -0.98 9.57 12.96
N PHE A 39 -0.70 9.63 11.65
CA PHE A 39 0.46 10.32 11.11
C PHE A 39 0.47 11.80 11.50
N TRP A 40 -0.62 12.53 11.25
CA TRP A 40 -0.71 13.93 11.65
C TRP A 40 -0.68 14.11 13.17
N GLY A 41 -1.24 13.18 13.94
CA GLY A 41 -1.11 13.13 15.40
C GLY A 41 0.34 13.01 15.86
N LEU A 42 1.13 12.16 15.22
CA LEU A 42 2.58 12.02 15.45
C LEU A 42 3.34 13.28 15.05
N VAL A 43 3.07 13.84 13.86
CA VAL A 43 3.66 15.11 13.40
C VAL A 43 3.45 16.18 14.47
N LEU A 44 2.20 16.45 14.84
CA LEU A 44 1.87 17.49 15.80
C LEU A 44 2.51 17.22 17.17
N SER A 45 2.57 15.95 17.60
CA SER A 45 3.23 15.54 18.85
C SER A 45 4.74 15.81 18.82
N VAL A 46 5.43 15.48 17.73
CA VAL A 46 6.87 15.75 17.55
C VAL A 46 7.15 17.25 17.57
N PHE A 47 6.37 18.04 16.83
CA PHE A 47 6.51 19.50 16.82
C PHE A 47 6.24 20.10 18.20
N LEU A 48 5.21 19.62 18.91
CA LEU A 48 4.87 20.04 20.27
C LEU A 48 5.99 19.70 21.27
N LEU A 49 6.62 18.53 21.14
CA LEU A 49 7.79 18.16 21.92
C LEU A 49 8.94 19.12 21.63
N ILE A 50 9.30 19.36 20.36
CA ILE A 50 10.38 20.30 19.98
C ILE A 50 10.14 21.68 20.59
N ILE A 51 8.92 22.23 20.49
CA ILE A 51 8.58 23.53 21.09
C ILE A 51 8.77 23.51 22.61
N THR A 52 8.33 22.45 23.29
CA THR A 52 8.48 22.29 24.74
C THR A 52 9.94 22.22 25.16
N PHE A 53 10.76 21.44 24.44
CA PHE A 53 12.20 21.34 24.65
C PHE A 53 12.92 22.68 24.42
N LEU A 54 12.56 23.42 23.38
CA LEU A 54 13.13 24.74 23.08
C LEU A 54 12.79 25.77 24.17
N ARG A 55 11.55 25.76 24.67
CA ARG A 55 11.10 26.66 25.73
C ARG A 55 11.81 26.41 27.06
N ASN A 56 12.01 25.13 27.41
CA ASN A 56 12.67 24.75 28.66
C ASN A 56 14.20 24.94 28.63
N GLY A 57 14.79 25.24 27.46
CA GLY A 57 16.24 25.41 27.31
C GLY A 57 17.05 24.14 27.58
N ALA A 58 16.38 22.99 27.70
CA ALA A 58 16.90 21.78 28.31
C ALA A 58 17.94 21.08 27.42
N LEU A 59 17.84 21.20 26.09
CA LEU A 59 18.84 20.68 25.15
C LEU A 59 20.24 21.29 25.29
N PHE A 60 20.40 22.41 26.00
CA PHE A 60 21.66 23.16 26.04
C PHE A 60 22.06 23.63 27.44
N GLN A 61 21.56 23.01 28.51
CA GLN A 61 22.22 23.06 29.81
C GLN A 61 23.29 21.97 29.88
N MET A 62 24.34 22.09 29.05
CA MET A 62 25.66 21.63 29.48
C MET A 62 26.15 22.69 30.47
N ARG A 63 25.62 22.63 31.70
CA ARG A 63 26.17 23.43 32.79
C ARG A 63 27.52 22.79 33.07
N GLN A 64 28.58 23.42 32.57
CA GLN A 64 29.93 23.19 33.06
C GLN A 64 29.94 23.67 34.51
N GLU A 65 29.58 22.79 35.43
CA GLU A 65 29.80 23.01 36.85
C GLU A 65 30.76 21.91 37.30
N ASN A 66 31.91 22.36 37.81
CA ASN A 66 32.94 21.54 38.39
C ASN A 66 32.32 20.57 39.42
N GLY A 67 32.70 19.29 39.35
CA GLY A 67 32.52 18.32 40.42
C GLY A 67 31.25 17.48 40.32
N ASP A 68 31.46 16.19 40.07
CA ASP A 68 30.66 15.05 40.51
C ASP A 68 29.18 15.03 40.13
N ASN A 69 28.90 14.94 38.83
CA ASN A 69 28.01 13.93 38.23
C ASN A 69 27.84 14.20 36.72
N PRO A 70 28.39 13.35 35.82
CA PRO A 70 28.26 13.55 34.38
C PRO A 70 26.83 13.37 33.85
N PHE A 71 25.88 12.96 34.70
CA PHE A 71 24.46 12.81 34.42
C PHE A 71 23.62 13.65 35.39
N GLY A 72 23.77 14.98 35.35
CA GLY A 72 22.84 15.88 36.04
C GLY A 72 21.40 15.56 35.62
N ALA A 73 20.53 15.25 36.58
CA ALA A 73 19.16 14.81 36.33
C ALA A 73 18.42 15.82 35.42
N PHE A 74 18.14 15.39 34.18
CA PHE A 74 17.39 16.17 33.21
C PHE A 74 15.94 16.34 33.69
N ARG A 75 15.65 17.43 34.41
CA ARG A 75 14.28 17.76 34.82
C ARG A 75 13.57 18.51 33.70
N LEU A 76 12.87 17.79 32.83
CA LEU A 76 11.98 18.38 31.85
C LEU A 76 10.70 18.87 32.55
N THR A 77 10.53 20.18 32.68
CA THR A 77 9.28 20.76 33.19
C THR A 77 8.27 20.88 32.06
N VAL A 78 7.35 19.93 31.93
CA VAL A 78 6.33 19.97 30.87
C VAL A 78 5.24 20.98 31.27
N PRO A 79 5.02 22.06 30.49
CA PRO A 79 4.00 23.03 30.83
C PRO A 79 2.60 22.44 30.57
N ARG A 80 1.61 22.88 31.36
CA ARG A 80 0.23 22.32 31.30
C ARG A 80 -0.38 22.35 29.90
N TRP A 81 -0.14 23.40 29.13
CA TRP A 81 -0.67 23.52 27.76
C TRP A 81 -0.14 22.42 26.83
N THR A 82 1.13 21.99 26.97
CA THR A 82 1.70 20.88 26.20
C THR A 82 0.93 19.58 26.48
N ILE A 83 0.66 19.30 27.75
CA ILE A 83 -0.10 18.12 28.17
C ILE A 83 -1.52 18.18 27.61
N VAL A 84 -2.19 19.33 27.76
CA VAL A 84 -3.57 19.51 27.26
C VAL A 84 -3.63 19.36 25.73
N SER A 85 -2.72 19.99 24.99
CA SER A 85 -2.67 19.87 23.53
C SER A 85 -2.43 18.42 23.08
N PHE A 86 -1.50 17.71 23.74
CA PHE A 86 -1.26 16.29 23.45
C PHE A 86 -2.52 15.44 23.71
N LEU A 87 -3.18 15.64 24.84
CA LEU A 87 -4.42 14.94 25.18
C LEU A 87 -5.57 15.27 24.22
N VAL A 88 -5.66 16.50 23.74
CA VAL A 88 -6.68 16.89 22.75
C VAL A 88 -6.44 16.19 21.42
N ILE A 89 -5.20 16.15 20.92
CA ILE A 89 -4.85 15.50 19.65
C ILE A 89 -5.19 14.00 19.71
N TRP A 90 -4.65 13.29 20.70
CA TRP A 90 -4.84 11.84 20.81
C TRP A 90 -6.24 11.47 21.29
N GLY A 91 -6.85 12.29 22.15
CA GLY A 91 -8.22 12.15 22.59
C GLY A 91 -9.20 12.25 21.42
N PHE A 92 -8.99 13.19 20.49
CA PHE A 92 -9.81 13.30 19.28
C PHE A 92 -9.69 12.05 18.41
N ILE A 93 -8.48 11.56 18.13
CA ILE A 93 -8.27 10.33 17.33
C ILE A 93 -8.93 9.12 18.00
N LEU A 94 -8.83 9.01 19.33
CA LEU A 94 -9.46 7.94 20.10
C LEU A 94 -10.99 8.02 20.04
N VAL A 95 -11.57 9.21 20.23
CA VAL A 95 -13.02 9.42 20.13
C VAL A 95 -13.53 9.08 18.74
N MET A 96 -12.84 9.54 17.68
CA MET A 96 -13.20 9.19 16.30
C MET A 96 -13.12 7.68 16.06
N SER A 97 -12.11 7.00 16.61
CA SER A 97 -11.98 5.54 16.50
C SER A 97 -13.15 4.80 17.20
N VAL A 98 -13.59 5.29 18.35
CA VAL A 98 -14.72 4.73 19.10
C VAL A 98 -16.05 4.98 18.37
N ILE A 99 -16.29 6.18 17.86
CA ILE A 99 -17.50 6.50 17.06
C ILE A 99 -17.56 5.63 15.80
N SER A 100 -16.41 5.38 15.18
CA SER A 100 -16.28 4.53 13.98
C SER A 100 -16.48 3.04 14.25
N SER A 101 -16.65 2.63 15.51
CA SER A 101 -16.82 1.22 15.87
C SER A 101 -18.21 0.68 15.46
N PRO A 102 -18.35 -0.64 15.23
CA PRO A 102 -19.64 -1.25 14.93
C PRO A 102 -20.70 -1.02 16.01
N LEU A 103 -20.28 -0.85 17.27
CA LEU A 103 -21.19 -0.64 18.40
C LEU A 103 -21.92 0.71 18.32
N ILE A 104 -21.24 1.75 17.84
CA ILE A 104 -21.81 3.11 17.73
C ILE A 104 -22.36 3.36 16.33
N SER A 105 -21.59 3.03 15.29
CA SER A 105 -21.96 3.23 13.88
C SER A 105 -22.79 2.11 13.28
N TRP A 106 -23.55 1.36 14.08
CA TRP A 106 -24.31 0.18 13.66
C TRP A 106 -25.21 0.41 12.43
N ASN A 107 -25.82 1.60 12.31
CA ASN A 107 -26.64 1.99 11.15
C ASN A 107 -25.83 1.97 9.85
N ALA A 108 -24.61 2.52 9.86
CA ALA A 108 -23.75 2.54 8.68
C ALA A 108 -23.35 1.12 8.24
N TYR A 109 -22.99 0.27 9.22
CA TYR A 109 -22.65 -1.13 8.97
C TYR A 109 -23.83 -1.91 8.39
N ARG A 110 -25.02 -1.74 8.98
CA ARG A 110 -26.25 -2.37 8.47
C ARG A 110 -26.57 -1.91 7.04
N ASN A 111 -26.46 -0.61 6.77
CA ASN A 111 -26.82 -0.05 5.48
C ASN A 111 -25.82 -0.39 4.36
N GLN A 112 -24.59 -0.78 4.68
CA GLN A 112 -23.62 -1.21 3.67
C GLN A 112 -23.96 -2.58 3.06
N LEU A 113 -24.64 -3.45 3.79
CA LEU A 113 -25.06 -4.76 3.29
C LEU A 113 -26.14 -4.68 2.19
N GLY A 114 -26.78 -3.53 2.01
CA GLY A 114 -27.90 -3.38 1.10
C GLY A 114 -29.18 -4.07 1.59
N GLN A 115 -30.19 -4.12 0.73
CA GLN A 115 -31.40 -4.91 0.97
C GLN A 115 -31.20 -6.31 0.38
N PRO A 116 -31.55 -7.38 1.10
CA PRO A 116 -31.46 -8.72 0.54
C PRO A 116 -32.44 -8.85 -0.64
N GLU A 117 -31.91 -9.16 -1.82
CA GLU A 117 -32.72 -9.52 -2.98
C GLU A 117 -33.10 -11.00 -2.89
N ILE A 118 -34.40 -11.29 -2.79
CA ILE A 118 -34.91 -12.66 -2.82
C ILE A 118 -35.09 -13.04 -4.30
N LYS A 119 -34.19 -13.87 -4.84
CA LYS A 119 -34.27 -14.41 -6.20
C LYS A 119 -34.56 -15.90 -6.19
N THR A 120 -35.31 -16.38 -7.17
CA THR A 120 -35.55 -17.79 -7.44
C THR A 120 -34.37 -18.40 -8.17
N PHE A 121 -33.77 -19.46 -7.60
CA PHE A 121 -32.57 -20.13 -8.14
C PHE A 121 -32.70 -20.61 -9.61
N SER A 122 -33.91 -20.72 -10.14
CA SER A 122 -34.18 -21.19 -11.50
C SER A 122 -33.80 -20.19 -12.60
N ASP A 123 -33.77 -18.88 -12.32
CA ASP A 123 -33.69 -17.86 -13.37
C ASP A 123 -32.24 -17.47 -13.74
N ASP A 124 -31.28 -17.71 -12.84
CA ASP A 124 -29.86 -17.32 -13.00
C ASP A 124 -28.92 -18.53 -13.26
N MET A 125 -29.46 -19.73 -13.54
CA MET A 125 -28.63 -20.88 -13.91
C MET A 125 -28.13 -20.73 -15.36
N GLN A 126 -27.01 -20.03 -15.53
CA GLN A 126 -26.25 -20.11 -16.78
C GLN A 126 -25.78 -21.56 -16.98
N ALA A 127 -25.90 -22.07 -18.21
CA ALA A 127 -25.35 -23.37 -18.55
C ALA A 127 -23.83 -23.33 -18.30
N VAL A 128 -23.36 -24.14 -17.35
CA VAL A 128 -21.93 -24.23 -17.03
C VAL A 128 -21.22 -24.78 -18.25
N ASP A 129 -20.37 -23.97 -18.88
CA ASP A 129 -19.45 -24.47 -19.90
C ASP A 129 -18.43 -25.38 -19.22
N LEU A 130 -18.65 -26.69 -19.35
CA LEU A 130 -17.80 -27.71 -18.76
C LEU A 130 -16.35 -27.64 -19.27
N SER A 131 -16.10 -26.99 -20.40
CA SER A 131 -14.75 -26.79 -20.94
C SER A 131 -13.94 -25.72 -20.19
N GLN A 132 -14.62 -24.79 -19.49
CA GLN A 132 -14.02 -23.72 -18.70
C GLN A 132 -13.94 -24.07 -17.20
N VAL A 133 -14.20 -25.33 -16.82
CA VAL A 133 -14.10 -25.76 -15.42
C VAL A 133 -12.62 -25.73 -15.00
N PRO A 134 -12.25 -24.88 -14.03
CA PRO A 134 -10.87 -24.80 -13.59
C PRO A 134 -10.49 -26.10 -12.88
N ILE A 135 -9.49 -26.79 -13.42
CA ILE A 135 -8.87 -27.98 -12.81
C ILE A 135 -7.52 -27.66 -12.16
N VAL A 136 -6.95 -26.50 -12.48
CA VAL A 136 -5.70 -26.00 -11.92
C VAL A 136 -6.02 -25.02 -10.80
N ASP A 137 -5.68 -25.39 -9.56
CA ASP A 137 -5.74 -24.49 -8.42
C ASP A 137 -4.52 -23.54 -8.38
N ARG A 138 -4.57 -22.56 -7.47
CA ARG A 138 -3.53 -21.53 -7.33
C ARG A 138 -2.14 -22.13 -7.06
N ASP A 139 -2.05 -23.12 -6.19
CA ASP A 139 -0.77 -23.72 -5.77
C ASP A 139 -0.18 -24.55 -6.91
N LEU A 140 -1.03 -25.27 -7.65
CA LEU A 140 -0.63 -25.98 -8.85
C LEU A 140 -0.16 -25.02 -9.93
N ALA A 141 -0.88 -23.91 -10.16
CA ALA A 141 -0.46 -22.87 -11.10
C ALA A 141 0.91 -22.29 -10.73
N TYR A 142 1.14 -21.98 -9.45
CA TYR A 142 2.44 -21.53 -8.97
C TYR A 142 3.55 -22.55 -9.24
N ASN A 143 3.30 -23.84 -8.96
CA ASN A 143 4.29 -24.90 -9.19
C ASN A 143 4.58 -25.12 -10.69
N LEU A 144 3.56 -25.05 -11.54
CA LEU A 144 3.69 -25.12 -12.99
C LEU A 144 4.51 -23.94 -13.53
N ALA A 145 4.21 -22.73 -13.06
CA ALA A 145 4.99 -21.53 -13.39
C ALA A 145 6.44 -21.65 -12.91
N ASN A 146 6.68 -22.21 -11.71
CA ASN A 146 8.03 -22.37 -11.16
C ASN A 146 8.84 -23.37 -11.98
N LYS A 147 8.21 -24.47 -12.40
CA LYS A 147 8.81 -25.43 -13.32
C LYS A 147 9.17 -24.76 -14.65
N LYS A 148 8.25 -23.98 -15.22
CA LYS A 148 8.48 -23.25 -16.48
C LYS A 148 9.63 -22.25 -16.38
N LEU A 149 9.70 -21.51 -15.28
CA LEU A 149 10.80 -20.57 -15.00
C LEU A 149 12.15 -21.31 -14.93
N GLY A 150 12.18 -22.51 -14.35
CA GLY A 150 13.38 -23.35 -14.23
C GLY A 150 13.87 -23.96 -15.55
N GLU A 151 13.03 -24.06 -16.58
CA GLU A 151 13.43 -24.53 -17.92
C GLU A 151 14.39 -23.55 -18.61
N ARG A 152 14.41 -22.28 -18.19
CA ARG A 152 15.25 -21.23 -18.76
C ARG A 152 16.49 -20.97 -17.90
N PRO A 153 17.71 -21.25 -18.40
CA PRO A 153 18.93 -21.05 -17.64
C PRO A 153 19.12 -19.59 -17.22
N GLY A 154 19.44 -19.37 -15.95
CA GLY A 154 19.78 -18.05 -15.41
C GLY A 154 18.60 -17.20 -14.91
N LEU A 155 17.36 -17.49 -15.33
CA LEU A 155 16.18 -16.70 -14.91
C LEU A 155 15.85 -16.86 -13.43
N GLY A 156 15.95 -18.08 -12.88
CA GLY A 156 15.75 -18.32 -11.44
C GLY A 156 16.73 -17.59 -10.52
N SER A 157 17.84 -17.05 -11.05
CA SER A 157 18.74 -16.16 -10.28
C SER A 157 18.33 -14.69 -10.38
N GLN A 158 17.63 -14.30 -11.45
CA GLN A 158 17.26 -12.92 -11.74
C GLN A 158 15.90 -12.56 -11.15
N ALA A 159 14.95 -13.48 -11.23
CA ALA A 159 13.57 -13.25 -10.82
C ALA A 159 13.01 -14.37 -9.96
N VAL A 160 12.00 -14.02 -9.16
CA VAL A 160 11.15 -14.93 -8.39
C VAL A 160 9.72 -14.77 -8.85
N LEU A 161 8.87 -15.76 -8.60
CA LEU A 161 7.45 -15.66 -8.92
C LEU A 161 6.74 -14.74 -7.91
N GLY A 162 5.77 -13.98 -8.43
CA GLY A 162 4.75 -13.34 -7.63
C GLY A 162 3.54 -14.23 -7.38
N GLU A 163 2.49 -13.61 -6.85
CA GLU A 163 1.23 -14.30 -6.54
C GLU A 163 0.42 -14.57 -7.82
N PRO A 164 -0.03 -15.82 -8.08
CA PRO A 164 -0.89 -16.13 -9.19
C PRO A 164 -2.26 -15.45 -9.04
N THR A 165 -2.69 -14.75 -10.08
CA THR A 165 -4.03 -14.14 -10.18
C THR A 165 -4.82 -14.86 -11.27
N ILE A 166 -6.02 -15.36 -10.94
CA ILE A 166 -6.91 -15.99 -11.92
C ILE A 166 -7.76 -14.93 -12.59
N GLN A 167 -7.86 -14.98 -13.92
CA GLN A 167 -8.58 -14.01 -14.72
C GLN A 167 -8.97 -14.60 -16.08
N GLN A 168 -9.96 -13.99 -16.72
CA GLN A 168 -10.33 -14.33 -18.09
C GLN A 168 -9.50 -13.47 -19.06
N VAL A 169 -8.73 -14.09 -19.93
CA VAL A 169 -7.95 -13.38 -20.96
C VAL A 169 -8.29 -13.99 -22.31
N ASN A 170 -8.77 -13.17 -23.26
CA ASN A 170 -9.13 -13.64 -24.61
C ASN A 170 -10.11 -14.83 -24.64
N GLY A 171 -11.02 -14.92 -23.66
CA GLY A 171 -12.00 -16.01 -23.59
C GLY A 171 -11.46 -17.31 -22.97
N GLU A 172 -10.25 -17.32 -22.42
CA GLU A 172 -9.69 -18.44 -21.67
C GLU A 172 -9.47 -18.07 -20.20
N LEU A 173 -9.88 -18.97 -19.30
CA LEU A 173 -9.59 -18.81 -17.87
C LEU A 173 -8.14 -19.19 -17.58
N VAL A 174 -7.33 -18.23 -17.13
CA VAL A 174 -5.90 -18.41 -16.92
C VAL A 174 -5.44 -17.88 -15.57
N TRP A 175 -4.38 -18.48 -15.04
CA TRP A 175 -3.59 -17.94 -13.94
C TRP A 175 -2.41 -17.16 -14.51
N VAL A 176 -2.25 -15.92 -14.08
CA VAL A 176 -1.13 -15.07 -14.48
C VAL A 176 -0.23 -14.84 -13.27
N VAL A 177 1.06 -15.09 -13.48
CA VAL A 177 2.09 -15.05 -12.43
C VAL A 177 3.17 -14.04 -12.83
N PRO A 178 3.22 -12.85 -12.22
CA PRO A 178 4.25 -11.87 -12.53
C PRO A 178 5.63 -12.34 -12.04
N LEU A 179 6.70 -11.94 -12.74
CA LEU A 179 8.06 -12.14 -12.25
C LEU A 179 8.52 -10.92 -11.46
N TYR A 180 9.01 -11.14 -10.24
CA TYR A 180 9.55 -10.11 -9.35
C TYR A 180 11.07 -10.15 -9.22
N HIS A 181 11.70 -9.04 -8.89
CA HIS A 181 13.12 -9.06 -8.53
C HIS A 181 13.34 -10.00 -7.34
N SER A 182 14.35 -10.85 -7.44
CA SER A 182 14.71 -11.77 -6.36
C SER A 182 15.38 -11.06 -5.16
N GLY A 183 15.82 -9.81 -5.33
CA GLY A 183 16.32 -8.99 -4.23
C GLY A 183 16.98 -7.68 -4.69
N PHE A 184 17.49 -6.91 -3.72
CA PHE A 184 18.02 -5.56 -3.91
C PHE A 184 19.10 -5.45 -5.00
N PHE A 185 20.10 -6.35 -4.97
CA PHE A 185 21.17 -6.31 -5.98
C PHE A 185 20.67 -6.68 -7.38
N LYS A 186 19.61 -7.48 -7.51
CA LYS A 186 19.04 -7.81 -8.82
C LYS A 186 18.15 -6.69 -9.35
N TRP A 187 17.47 -5.98 -8.46
CA TRP A 187 16.78 -4.74 -8.80
C TRP A 187 17.78 -3.68 -9.32
N ILE A 188 18.88 -3.42 -8.60
CA ILE A 188 19.83 -2.37 -9.01
C ILE A 188 20.53 -2.68 -10.34
N THR A 189 20.72 -3.96 -10.67
CA THR A 189 21.30 -4.37 -11.96
C THR A 189 20.28 -4.40 -13.11
N ASN A 190 18.98 -4.41 -12.81
CA ASN A 190 17.90 -4.52 -13.79
C ASN A 190 16.81 -3.46 -13.52
N LEU A 191 17.20 -2.18 -13.52
CA LEU A 191 16.28 -1.06 -13.24
C LEU A 191 15.18 -0.87 -14.30
N GLU A 192 15.32 -1.51 -15.47
CA GLU A 192 14.30 -1.52 -16.52
C GLU A 192 13.13 -2.46 -16.19
N GLY A 193 13.30 -3.36 -15.21
CA GLY A 193 12.28 -4.28 -14.73
C GLY A 193 12.71 -5.73 -14.79
N THR A 194 11.81 -6.60 -14.36
CA THR A 194 11.94 -8.06 -14.53
C THR A 194 11.42 -8.50 -15.90
N PRO A 195 11.85 -9.69 -16.39
CA PRO A 195 11.61 -10.09 -17.77
C PRO A 195 10.15 -10.20 -18.24
N GLY A 196 9.16 -10.34 -17.36
CA GLY A 196 7.75 -10.47 -17.76
C GLY A 196 6.94 -11.31 -16.81
N TYR A 197 6.08 -12.18 -17.33
CA TYR A 197 5.16 -13.00 -16.54
C TYR A 197 4.91 -14.37 -17.18
N ILE A 198 4.34 -15.29 -16.41
CA ILE A 198 3.97 -16.62 -16.85
C ILE A 198 2.44 -16.74 -16.83
N VAL A 199 1.88 -17.29 -17.90
CA VAL A 199 0.47 -17.65 -18.04
C VAL A 199 0.35 -19.15 -17.92
N VAL A 200 -0.55 -19.61 -17.05
CA VAL A 200 -0.89 -21.02 -16.87
C VAL A 200 -2.38 -21.16 -17.14
N SER A 201 -2.77 -22.08 -18.03
CA SER A 201 -4.19 -22.36 -18.24
C SER A 201 -4.85 -22.91 -16.98
N ALA A 202 -6.04 -22.40 -16.62
CA ALA A 202 -6.80 -22.96 -15.50
C ALA A 202 -7.42 -24.33 -15.84
N THR A 203 -7.52 -24.68 -17.12
CA THR A 203 -8.21 -25.88 -17.62
C THR A 203 -7.25 -26.93 -18.19
N ASN A 204 -5.98 -26.59 -18.44
CA ASN A 204 -4.96 -27.50 -18.98
C ASN A 204 -3.60 -27.34 -18.26
N VAL A 205 -3.24 -28.37 -17.48
CA VAL A 205 -1.97 -28.45 -16.71
C VAL A 205 -0.71 -28.36 -17.58
N ASN A 206 -0.79 -28.74 -18.86
CA ASN A 206 0.35 -28.74 -19.77
C ASN A 206 0.53 -27.40 -20.51
N ASP A 207 -0.45 -26.51 -20.43
CA ASP A 207 -0.43 -25.23 -21.11
C ASP A 207 0.12 -24.15 -20.18
N VAL A 208 1.42 -23.92 -20.32
CA VAL A 208 2.17 -22.94 -19.54
C VAL A 208 3.05 -22.14 -20.50
N THR A 209 2.69 -20.88 -20.67
CA THR A 209 3.35 -19.95 -21.59
C THR A 209 4.09 -18.89 -20.81
N TYR A 210 5.29 -18.55 -21.26
CA TYR A 210 6.10 -17.51 -20.65
C TYR A 210 6.24 -16.34 -21.62
N VAL A 211 5.88 -15.14 -21.14
CA VAL A 211 5.79 -13.92 -21.94
C VAL A 211 6.87 -12.94 -21.47
N GLU A 212 7.72 -12.49 -22.41
CA GLU A 212 8.88 -11.63 -22.14
C GLU A 212 8.81 -10.24 -22.76
N ASP A 213 7.78 -9.98 -23.57
CA ASP A 213 7.67 -8.73 -24.32
C ASP A 213 7.38 -7.52 -23.41
N TYR A 214 6.98 -7.78 -22.16
CA TYR A 214 6.54 -6.77 -21.20
C TYR A 214 7.39 -6.79 -19.93
N PRO A 215 8.49 -6.00 -19.87
CA PRO A 215 9.27 -5.92 -18.65
C PRO A 215 8.42 -5.33 -17.51
N ILE A 216 8.45 -5.96 -16.33
CA ILE A 216 7.71 -5.52 -15.15
C ILE A 216 8.62 -4.64 -14.31
N LYS A 217 8.45 -3.32 -14.44
CA LYS A 217 9.26 -2.34 -13.72
C LYS A 217 8.68 -2.02 -12.35
N TYR A 218 7.40 -1.65 -12.33
CA TYR A 218 6.69 -1.30 -11.10
C TYR A 218 6.17 -2.58 -10.49
N GLN A 219 6.57 -2.90 -9.27
CA GLN A 219 6.19 -4.17 -8.64
C GLN A 219 6.30 -4.14 -7.11
N PRO A 220 5.63 -5.05 -6.40
CA PRO A 220 5.65 -5.09 -4.94
C PRO A 220 7.07 -5.24 -4.35
N ASN A 221 7.92 -6.03 -5.00
CA ASN A 221 9.32 -6.23 -4.57
C ASN A 221 10.29 -5.16 -5.11
N GLY A 222 9.78 -4.16 -5.84
CA GLY A 222 10.57 -3.02 -6.29
C GLY A 222 11.04 -2.16 -5.12
N TYR A 223 12.13 -1.44 -5.30
CA TYR A 223 12.67 -0.52 -4.29
C TYR A 223 12.44 0.93 -4.70
N PHE A 224 12.41 1.82 -3.71
CA PHE A 224 12.13 3.25 -3.91
C PHE A 224 10.91 3.47 -4.82
N PHE A 225 11.00 4.28 -5.87
CA PHE A 225 9.86 4.59 -6.75
C PHE A 225 9.47 3.48 -7.72
N ASP A 226 10.18 2.35 -7.75
CA ASP A 226 9.74 1.15 -8.48
C ASP A 226 8.85 0.24 -7.61
N ASN A 227 8.81 0.50 -6.29
CA ASN A 227 7.86 -0.16 -5.40
C ASN A 227 6.43 0.25 -5.76
N LEU A 228 5.57 -0.71 -6.08
CA LEU A 228 4.21 -0.47 -6.53
C LEU A 228 3.41 0.43 -5.58
N THR A 229 3.30 0.05 -4.30
CA THR A 229 2.52 0.81 -3.31
C THR A 229 3.01 2.24 -3.17
N ARG A 230 4.34 2.43 -3.12
CA ARG A 230 4.95 3.76 -3.06
C ARG A 230 4.67 4.57 -4.32
N TYR A 231 4.85 3.97 -5.49
CA TYR A 231 4.60 4.62 -6.76
C TYR A 231 3.16 5.13 -6.82
N VAL A 232 2.17 4.26 -6.59
CA VAL A 232 0.75 4.59 -6.61
C VAL A 232 0.41 5.67 -5.57
N ARG A 233 0.94 5.56 -4.36
CA ARG A 233 0.72 6.58 -3.32
C ARG A 233 1.14 7.97 -3.78
N PHE A 234 2.30 8.11 -4.43
CA PHE A 234 2.85 9.43 -4.78
C PHE A 234 2.45 9.94 -6.16
N THR A 235 2.02 9.08 -7.08
CA THR A 235 1.59 9.50 -8.42
C THR A 235 0.08 9.73 -8.48
N SER A 236 -0.70 8.88 -7.82
CA SER A 236 -2.16 8.85 -8.01
C SER A 236 -2.96 8.78 -6.72
N SER A 237 -2.41 8.52 -5.53
CA SER A 237 -3.26 8.23 -4.35
C SER A 237 -2.82 8.90 -3.05
N LEU A 238 -2.26 10.12 -3.14
CA LEU A 238 -1.65 10.80 -1.99
C LEU A 238 -2.63 11.00 -0.80
N PHE A 239 -3.90 11.24 -1.10
CA PHE A 239 -4.97 11.47 -0.11
C PHE A 239 -6.15 10.48 -0.24
N GLN A 240 -5.99 9.42 -1.02
CA GLN A 240 -7.04 8.42 -1.29
C GLN A 240 -6.73 7.12 -0.54
N GLY A 241 -7.77 6.44 -0.03
CA GLY A 241 -7.64 5.08 0.46
C GLY A 241 -7.33 4.14 -0.69
N ILE A 242 -6.25 3.36 -0.57
CA ILE A 242 -5.91 2.27 -1.47
C ILE A 242 -5.76 1.01 -0.64
N THR A 243 -6.18 -0.13 -1.18
CA THR A 243 -6.11 -1.43 -0.53
C THR A 243 -5.36 -2.41 -1.44
N ASP A 244 -5.86 -3.64 -1.57
CA ASP A 244 -5.24 -4.70 -2.33
C ASP A 244 -5.06 -4.32 -3.80
N TYR A 245 -4.09 -5.00 -4.41
CA TYR A 245 -3.78 -4.90 -5.82
C TYR A 245 -3.81 -6.29 -6.46
N SER A 246 -4.18 -6.33 -7.73
CA SER A 246 -4.15 -7.52 -8.57
C SER A 246 -3.27 -7.28 -9.79
N PHE A 247 -2.65 -8.35 -10.29
CA PHE A 247 -1.86 -8.32 -11.53
C PHE A 247 -2.73 -8.85 -12.66
N GLU A 248 -3.15 -7.96 -13.56
CA GLU A 248 -4.13 -8.25 -14.58
C GLU A 248 -3.59 -7.97 -15.98
N LEU A 249 -4.10 -8.70 -16.96
CA LEU A 249 -3.73 -8.52 -18.36
C LEU A 249 -4.92 -7.94 -19.11
N ASP A 250 -4.65 -6.98 -19.99
CA ASP A 250 -5.66 -6.62 -20.99
C ASP A 250 -5.75 -7.68 -22.11
N ASP A 251 -6.69 -7.49 -23.04
CA ASP A 251 -6.90 -8.39 -24.17
C ASP A 251 -5.66 -8.52 -25.09
N SER A 252 -4.77 -7.52 -25.08
CA SER A 252 -3.52 -7.56 -25.84
C SER A 252 -2.39 -8.31 -25.13
N GLY A 253 -2.59 -8.71 -23.87
CA GLY A 253 -1.58 -9.29 -23.00
C GLY A 253 -0.70 -8.25 -22.30
N GLN A 254 -1.01 -6.95 -22.39
CA GLN A 254 -0.25 -5.94 -21.67
C GLN A 254 -0.55 -6.05 -20.16
N PRO A 255 0.47 -6.17 -19.30
CA PRO A 255 0.27 -6.28 -17.86
C PRO A 255 0.00 -4.94 -17.17
N TYR A 256 -0.92 -4.99 -16.22
CA TYR A 256 -1.34 -3.89 -15.37
C TYR A 256 -1.40 -4.30 -13.90
N TRP A 257 -1.16 -3.34 -13.02
CA TRP A 257 -1.54 -3.40 -11.62
C TRP A 257 -2.84 -2.67 -11.43
N VAL A 258 -3.86 -3.37 -10.95
CA VAL A 258 -5.14 -2.77 -10.59
C VAL A 258 -5.17 -2.60 -9.08
N VAL A 259 -5.16 -1.36 -8.63
CA VAL A 259 -5.17 -1.02 -7.19
C VAL A 259 -6.54 -0.49 -6.80
N THR A 260 -7.23 -1.22 -5.92
CA THR A 260 -8.56 -0.80 -5.48
C THR A 260 -8.48 0.46 -4.62
N THR A 261 -9.28 1.46 -4.98
CA THR A 261 -9.47 2.67 -4.18
C THR A 261 -10.72 2.54 -3.31
N TYR A 262 -10.69 3.09 -2.11
CA TYR A 262 -11.83 3.05 -1.20
C TYR A 262 -11.95 4.34 -0.39
N ARG A 263 -13.13 4.56 0.18
CA ARG A 263 -13.42 5.57 1.21
C ARG A 263 -14.07 4.92 2.43
N ASN A 264 -13.91 5.51 3.60
CA ASN A 264 -14.60 5.04 4.80
C ASN A 264 -16.02 5.62 4.89
N ARG A 265 -17.04 4.76 5.05
CA ARG A 265 -18.42 5.18 5.28
C ARG A 265 -18.69 5.58 6.74
N ALA A 266 -17.90 5.08 7.69
CA ALA A 266 -18.09 5.33 9.12
C ALA A 266 -16.77 5.82 9.76
N GLY A 267 -16.49 7.12 9.66
CA GLY A 267 -15.29 7.74 10.24
C GLY A 267 -14.00 7.08 9.74
N PHE A 268 -13.29 6.37 10.62
CA PHE A 268 -12.04 5.64 10.34
C PHE A 268 -12.25 4.17 9.96
N SER A 269 -13.49 3.74 9.76
CA SER A 269 -13.86 2.34 9.52
C SER A 269 -14.85 2.23 8.36
N LEU A 270 -15.17 0.97 8.03
CA LEU A 270 -16.17 0.62 7.03
C LEU A 270 -15.75 1.06 5.61
N PRO A 271 -14.64 0.49 5.09
CA PRO A 271 -14.17 0.81 3.75
C PRO A 271 -15.22 0.40 2.71
N GLU A 272 -15.39 1.27 1.73
CA GLU A 272 -16.25 1.09 0.56
C GLU A 272 -15.44 1.41 -0.68
N ALA A 273 -15.40 0.48 -1.64
CA ALA A 273 -14.72 0.69 -2.91
C ALA A 273 -15.29 1.91 -3.65
N THR A 274 -14.41 2.72 -4.20
CA THR A 274 -14.76 3.90 -5.01
C THR A 274 -14.41 3.72 -6.49
N GLY A 275 -13.62 2.70 -6.81
CA GLY A 275 -13.07 2.45 -8.14
C GLY A 275 -11.65 1.89 -8.02
N ALA A 276 -10.83 2.04 -9.06
CA ALA A 276 -9.46 1.54 -9.09
C ALA A 276 -8.49 2.53 -9.73
N VAL A 277 -7.21 2.41 -9.38
CA VAL A 277 -6.11 2.97 -10.17
C VAL A 277 -5.49 1.81 -10.94
N VAL A 278 -5.52 1.90 -12.27
CA VAL A 278 -4.89 0.92 -13.16
C VAL A 278 -3.55 1.50 -13.59
N ILE A 279 -2.47 0.76 -13.38
CA ILE A 279 -1.11 1.18 -13.70
C ILE A 279 -0.48 0.18 -14.65
N ASN A 280 -0.02 0.63 -15.81
CA ASN A 280 0.76 -0.20 -16.72
C ASN A 280 2.07 -0.62 -16.02
N ALA A 281 2.26 -1.93 -15.86
CA ALA A 281 3.36 -2.47 -15.06
C ALA A 281 4.76 -2.20 -15.68
N THR A 282 4.80 -1.93 -16.98
CA THR A 282 6.01 -1.63 -17.75
C THR A 282 6.31 -0.13 -17.78
N THR A 283 5.33 0.69 -18.17
CA THR A 283 5.54 2.13 -18.43
C THR A 283 5.26 3.01 -17.22
N GLY A 284 4.47 2.54 -16.25
CA GLY A 284 4.02 3.32 -15.10
C GLY A 284 2.90 4.30 -15.42
N GLN A 285 2.44 4.37 -16.66
CA GLN A 285 1.26 5.16 -17.00
C GLN A 285 0.08 4.65 -16.18
N TRP A 286 -0.65 5.58 -15.56
CA TRP A 286 -1.76 5.24 -14.69
C TRP A 286 -2.99 6.03 -15.08
N GLU A 287 -4.15 5.40 -14.91
CA GLU A 287 -5.46 6.03 -15.02
C GLU A 287 -6.30 5.65 -13.80
N ARG A 288 -7.19 6.56 -13.40
CA ARG A 288 -8.15 6.28 -12.33
C ARG A 288 -9.52 6.07 -12.93
N TYR A 289 -10.15 5.00 -12.49
CA TYR A 289 -11.51 4.68 -12.86
C TYR A 289 -12.41 4.72 -11.64
N THR A 290 -13.64 5.14 -11.85
CA THR A 290 -14.74 4.90 -10.92
C THR A 290 -15.30 3.50 -11.15
N LEU A 291 -16.16 3.01 -10.25
CA LEU A 291 -16.86 1.74 -10.44
C LEU A 291 -17.70 1.67 -11.73
N GLU A 292 -18.12 2.81 -12.28
CA GLU A 292 -18.95 2.88 -13.50
C GLU A 292 -18.12 2.95 -14.78
N THR A 293 -16.84 3.29 -14.68
CA THR A 293 -15.96 3.57 -15.83
C THR A 293 -14.80 2.60 -15.92
N ILE A 294 -14.70 1.65 -14.99
CA ILE A 294 -13.62 0.66 -14.98
C ILE A 294 -13.78 -0.26 -16.20
N PRO A 295 -12.69 -0.61 -16.90
CA PRO A 295 -12.78 -1.50 -18.06
C PRO A 295 -13.28 -2.89 -17.70
N ASP A 296 -14.00 -3.56 -18.60
CA ASP A 296 -14.59 -4.88 -18.36
C ASP A 296 -13.56 -6.01 -18.13
N TRP A 297 -12.30 -5.82 -18.56
CA TRP A 297 -11.23 -6.79 -18.34
C TRP A 297 -10.66 -6.76 -16.90
N VAL A 298 -11.06 -5.76 -16.11
CA VAL A 298 -10.69 -5.56 -14.69
C VAL A 298 -11.80 -6.07 -13.77
#